data_AF-A0A7S2ZBV1-F1
#
_entry.id   AF-A0A7S2ZBV1-F1
#
_cell.length_a   1.000
_cell.length_b   1.000
_cell.length_c   1.000
_cell.angle_alpha   90.00
_cell.angle_beta   90.00
_cell.angle_gamma   90.00
#
_symmetry.space_group_name_H-M   'P 1'
#
loop_
_entity.id
_entity.type
_entity.pdbx_description
1 polymer ?
#
loop_
_entity_poly.entity_id
_entity_poly.type
_entity_poly.pdbx_seq_one_letter_code
_entity_poly.pdbx_strand_id
1 'polypeptide(L)'
;MGRMGGIDTALAGFVGCGRLLWRQGGNRKLLTCSRPVSLSIPGGGGRSKKWIGPSAREVSRRGDVSVQAVKKPPVAAEMELNPAATGRGGQMVVWLQDVLRLHDNPALTFAAEDASSVLVIYIFDRRITHVDRKEDAQKVRFLMDSLEDLRCSLRKMGSDLALIDGEPEKIIPKICKGIGARALAFHRAVTKPGIEIERRLMDNLEDANVESNRLWSSTMYRLEDTPFNLRTIPWEYEQFEKEVNRDGVLRESLPKLTKFPPPPR
;
A
#
# COMPACT_ATOMS: atom_id res chain seq x y z
N MET A 1 9.22 -1.14 -44.96
CA MET A 1 10.06 -0.93 -43.76
C MET A 1 9.42 0.14 -42.88
N GLY A 2 8.78 -0.22 -41.77
CA GLY A 2 8.34 0.72 -40.75
C GLY A 2 8.75 0.19 -39.39
N ARG A 3 9.75 0.80 -38.76
CA ARG A 3 10.29 0.37 -37.47
C ARG A 3 9.24 0.64 -36.39
N MET A 4 8.78 -0.42 -35.72
CA MET A 4 8.01 -0.37 -34.48
C MET A 4 8.83 0.37 -33.42
N GLY A 5 8.22 1.39 -32.80
CA GLY A 5 8.78 2.08 -31.65
C GLY A 5 8.86 1.14 -30.46
N GLY A 6 10.08 0.81 -30.06
CA GLY A 6 10.36 0.06 -28.84
C GLY A 6 9.88 0.84 -27.62
N ILE A 7 9.14 0.15 -26.75
CA ILE A 7 8.77 0.66 -25.44
C ILE A 7 10.06 0.66 -24.61
N ASP A 8 10.61 1.83 -24.31
CA ASP A 8 11.68 1.98 -23.32
C ASP A 8 11.10 1.75 -21.92
N THR A 9 10.85 0.48 -21.58
CA THR A 9 10.55 0.03 -20.23
C THR A 9 11.84 0.15 -19.43
N ALA A 10 12.01 1.23 -18.67
CA ALA A 10 13.09 1.33 -17.69
C ALA A 10 12.80 0.36 -16.53
N LEU A 11 13.14 -0.91 -16.70
CA LEU A 11 13.22 -1.87 -15.61
C LEU A 11 14.35 -1.44 -14.67
N ALA A 12 14.00 -0.93 -13.49
CA ALA A 12 14.97 -0.72 -12.42
C ALA A 12 15.41 -2.10 -11.88
N GLY A 13 16.51 -2.62 -12.45
CA GLY A 13 17.12 -3.86 -11.99
C GLY A 13 17.85 -3.66 -10.66
N PHE A 14 17.54 -4.50 -9.67
CA PHE A 14 18.28 -4.61 -8.42
C PHE A 14 19.14 -5.87 -8.43
N VAL A 15 20.37 -5.76 -7.93
CA VAL A 15 21.20 -6.90 -7.57
C VAL A 15 21.09 -7.14 -6.07
N GLY A 16 20.28 -8.12 -5.66
CA GLY A 16 20.11 -8.53 -4.26
C GLY A 16 19.23 -7.60 -3.38
N CYS A 17 18.95 -8.05 -2.15
CA CYS A 17 18.10 -7.40 -1.13
C CYS A 17 18.72 -6.10 -0.54
N GLY A 18 19.22 -5.18 -1.37
CA GLY A 18 19.70 -3.90 -0.84
C GLY A 18 20.37 -2.91 -1.80
N ARG A 19 20.04 -2.87 -3.10
CA ARG A 19 20.64 -1.87 -4.03
C ARG A 19 19.69 -1.32 -5.08
N LEU A 20 19.07 -0.18 -4.77
CA LEU A 20 18.25 0.59 -5.72
C LEU A 20 19.17 1.37 -6.67
N LEU A 21 19.16 1.00 -7.96
CA LEU A 21 19.74 1.84 -9.00
C LEU A 21 18.64 2.77 -9.51
N TRP A 22 18.67 4.04 -9.08
CA TRP A 22 17.74 5.06 -9.54
C TRP A 22 18.43 6.04 -10.51
N ARG A 23 17.72 6.46 -11.57
CA ARG A 23 18.26 7.29 -12.65
C ARG A 23 17.61 8.68 -12.60
N GLN A 24 18.39 9.71 -12.30
CA GLN A 24 17.98 11.12 -12.43
C GLN A 24 18.82 11.83 -13.51
N GLY A 25 18.17 12.49 -14.47
CA GLY A 25 18.76 13.54 -15.30
C GLY A 25 20.14 13.26 -15.91
N GLY A 26 20.29 12.18 -16.67
CA GLY A 26 21.49 11.91 -17.48
C GLY A 26 22.77 11.55 -16.71
N ASN A 27 22.79 11.62 -15.37
CA ASN A 27 23.99 11.36 -14.57
C ASN A 27 23.79 10.16 -13.63
N ARG A 28 24.67 9.16 -13.75
CA ARG A 28 24.65 7.95 -12.91
C ARG A 28 25.22 8.31 -11.53
N LYS A 29 24.40 8.36 -10.49
CA LYS A 29 24.87 8.40 -9.10
C LYS A 29 24.64 7.04 -8.43
N LEU A 30 25.73 6.36 -8.07
CA LEU A 30 25.66 5.23 -7.14
C LEU A 30 25.35 5.77 -5.74
N LEU A 31 24.25 5.33 -5.13
CA LEU A 31 24.07 5.40 -3.69
C LEU A 31 24.66 4.12 -3.11
N THR A 32 25.95 4.14 -2.78
CA THR A 32 26.59 3.03 -2.08
C THR A 32 26.33 3.15 -0.59
N CYS A 33 25.69 2.14 0.01
CA CYS A 33 25.86 1.88 1.43
C CYS A 33 27.17 1.08 1.59
N SER A 34 28.30 1.77 1.74
CA SER A 34 29.51 1.13 2.25
C SER A 34 29.41 1.01 3.77
N ARG A 35 29.78 -0.17 4.28
CA ARG A 35 29.91 -0.64 5.68
C ARG A 35 30.52 0.40 6.67
N PRO A 36 30.35 0.18 7.99
CA PRO A 36 30.37 1.25 8.99
C PRO A 36 31.76 1.86 9.12
N VAL A 37 31.85 3.18 9.01
CA VAL A 37 32.99 3.92 9.54
C VAL A 37 32.72 4.12 11.02
N SER A 38 33.43 3.36 11.86
CA SER A 38 33.65 3.71 13.25
C SER A 38 34.40 5.05 13.28
N LEU A 39 33.69 6.13 13.57
CA LEU A 39 34.30 7.40 13.97
C LEU A 39 34.39 7.39 15.49
N SER A 40 35.56 7.02 15.99
CA SER A 40 36.02 7.32 17.35
C SER A 40 36.23 8.84 17.44
N ILE A 41 35.38 9.51 18.21
CA ILE A 41 35.59 10.91 18.59
C ILE A 41 36.40 10.92 19.90
N PRO A 42 37.57 11.58 19.96
CA PRO A 42 38.32 11.73 21.20
C PRO A 42 37.62 12.70 22.16
N GLY A 43 37.68 12.33 23.44
CA GLY A 43 37.44 13.10 24.67
C GLY A 43 36.88 14.52 24.58
N GLY A 44 35.68 14.69 25.15
CA GLY A 44 35.14 15.98 25.57
C GLY A 44 34.20 15.77 26.75
N GLY A 45 34.67 16.10 27.95
CA GLY A 45 33.95 15.87 29.20
C GLY A 45 32.59 16.59 29.22
N GLY A 46 31.55 15.85 29.58
CA GLY A 46 30.21 16.37 29.81
C GLY A 46 29.37 15.32 30.53
N ARG A 47 28.89 15.66 31.73
CA ARG A 47 28.15 14.78 32.64
C ARG A 47 26.98 14.05 31.95
N SER A 48 27.06 12.74 31.87
CA SER A 48 25.93 11.87 31.53
C SER A 48 24.88 11.92 32.64
N LYS A 49 23.75 12.58 32.37
CA LYS A 49 22.53 12.41 33.18
C LYS A 49 21.84 11.12 32.72
N LYS A 50 21.97 10.09 33.56
CA LYS A 50 21.28 8.81 33.46
C LYS A 50 19.76 9.06 33.53
N TRP A 51 19.08 9.04 32.38
CA TRP A 51 17.62 8.97 32.35
C TRP A 51 17.19 7.55 32.68
N ILE A 52 16.61 7.37 33.87
CA ILE A 52 15.98 6.14 34.32
C ILE A 52 14.49 6.30 33.99
N GLY A 53 14.01 5.61 32.95
CA GLY A 53 12.58 5.52 32.66
C GLY A 53 11.84 4.79 33.80
N PRO A 54 10.55 5.07 34.02
CA PRO A 54 9.83 4.44 35.11
C PRO A 54 9.75 2.92 34.91
N SER A 55 10.14 2.22 35.97
CA SER A 55 10.00 0.79 36.18
C SER A 55 8.54 0.35 36.02
N ALA A 56 8.34 -0.75 35.30
CA ALA A 56 7.05 -1.41 35.12
C ALA A 56 6.40 -1.72 36.47
N ARG A 57 5.35 -0.96 36.80
CA ARG A 57 4.35 -1.34 37.80
C ARG A 57 2.97 -1.31 37.15
N GLU A 58 2.52 -2.50 36.80
CA GLU A 58 1.21 -3.04 37.17
C GLU A 58 0.04 -2.03 37.14
N VAL A 59 -0.60 -1.91 35.98
CA VAL A 59 -1.96 -1.37 35.89
C VAL A 59 -2.93 -2.53 35.91
N SER A 60 -3.66 -2.55 37.02
CA SER A 60 -4.70 -3.48 37.44
C SER A 60 -5.76 -3.73 36.36
N ARG A 61 -6.10 -5.01 36.19
CA ARG A 61 -7.23 -5.52 35.42
C ARG A 61 -8.54 -4.95 35.97
N ARG A 62 -9.24 -4.13 35.17
CA ARG A 62 -10.70 -3.96 35.27
C ARG A 62 -11.28 -3.76 33.89
N GLY A 63 -12.22 -4.66 33.54
CA GLY A 63 -13.11 -4.53 32.39
C GLY A 63 -12.87 -5.57 31.33
N ASP A 64 -13.37 -6.79 31.56
CA ASP A 64 -13.70 -7.69 30.45
C ASP A 64 -14.70 -6.98 29.54
N VAL A 65 -14.24 -6.54 28.37
CA VAL A 65 -15.15 -6.13 27.30
C VAL A 65 -15.71 -7.42 26.71
N SER A 66 -16.90 -7.80 27.16
CA SER A 66 -17.66 -8.88 26.52
C SER A 66 -18.01 -8.46 25.10
N VAL A 67 -17.33 -9.06 24.12
CA VAL A 67 -17.68 -8.98 22.70
C VAL A 67 -18.97 -9.77 22.50
N GLN A 68 -20.10 -9.07 22.40
CA GLN A 68 -21.35 -9.72 22.01
C GLN A 68 -21.35 -9.91 20.48
N ALA A 69 -21.70 -11.12 20.05
CA ALA A 69 -21.96 -11.41 18.64
C ALA A 69 -23.20 -10.63 18.18
N VAL A 70 -22.99 -9.56 17.42
CA VAL A 70 -24.08 -8.76 16.85
C VAL A 70 -24.57 -9.42 15.56
N LYS A 71 -25.90 -9.60 15.48
CA LYS A 71 -26.62 -10.10 14.30
C LYS A 71 -26.44 -9.13 13.13
N LYS A 72 -26.21 -9.71 11.94
CA LYS A 72 -25.96 -9.03 10.65
C LYS A 72 -26.89 -7.81 10.40
N PRO A 73 -26.37 -6.59 10.21
CA PRO A 73 -27.18 -5.42 9.87
C PRO A 73 -27.53 -5.36 8.37
N PRO A 74 -28.59 -4.62 7.98
CA PRO A 74 -29.16 -4.65 6.65
C PRO A 74 -28.61 -3.55 5.72
N VAL A 75 -28.07 -4.00 4.57
CA VAL A 75 -28.14 -3.48 3.19
C VAL A 75 -27.82 -1.98 2.87
N ALA A 76 -26.83 -1.88 1.97
CA ALA A 76 -26.55 -0.87 0.92
C ALA A 76 -25.74 0.40 1.24
N ALA A 77 -24.40 0.26 1.17
CA ALA A 77 -23.55 1.08 0.30
C ALA A 77 -22.35 0.23 -0.15
N GLU A 78 -22.16 0.10 -1.45
CA GLU A 78 -21.29 -0.88 -2.11
C GLU A 78 -19.81 -0.79 -1.71
N MET A 79 -19.31 -1.83 -1.03
CA MET A 79 -17.93 -2.32 -1.16
C MET A 79 -17.87 -3.76 -0.65
N GLU A 80 -18.48 -4.66 -1.42
CA GLU A 80 -18.28 -6.09 -1.21
C GLU A 80 -16.79 -6.37 -1.48
N LEU A 81 -16.06 -6.84 -0.47
CA LEU A 81 -15.22 -8.02 -0.74
C LEU A 81 -16.20 -9.01 -1.34
N ASN A 82 -16.19 -9.17 -2.66
CA ASN A 82 -17.11 -10.07 -3.35
C ASN A 82 -17.06 -11.41 -2.59
N PRO A 83 -18.15 -11.89 -1.98
CA PRO A 83 -18.15 -13.16 -1.26
C PRO A 83 -17.83 -14.34 -2.18
N ALA A 84 -17.76 -14.08 -3.49
CA ALA A 84 -17.13 -14.91 -4.48
C ALA A 84 -15.65 -14.53 -4.74
N ALA A 85 -14.82 -14.39 -3.69
CA ALA A 85 -13.42 -14.87 -3.70
C ALA A 85 -13.44 -16.40 -3.85
N THR A 86 -14.08 -16.84 -4.93
CA THR A 86 -13.93 -18.19 -5.46
C THR A 86 -12.51 -18.21 -5.97
N GLY A 87 -11.73 -19.26 -5.71
CA GLY A 87 -10.41 -19.42 -6.33
C GLY A 87 -10.53 -19.56 -7.85
N ARG A 88 -10.93 -18.47 -8.53
CA ARG A 88 -11.17 -18.38 -9.97
C ARG A 88 -9.85 -18.52 -10.71
N GLY A 89 -8.75 -18.26 -10.02
CA GLY A 89 -7.41 -18.38 -10.55
C GLY A 89 -7.14 -17.33 -11.64
N GLY A 90 -6.02 -17.50 -12.33
CA GLY A 90 -5.56 -16.54 -13.33
C GLY A 90 -4.67 -15.45 -12.74
N GLN A 91 -4.45 -14.41 -13.55
CA GLN A 91 -3.47 -13.37 -13.28
C GLN A 91 -4.14 -12.12 -12.75
N MET A 92 -3.59 -11.54 -11.69
CA MET A 92 -4.07 -10.28 -11.11
C MET A 92 -2.92 -9.29 -10.97
N VAL A 93 -3.23 -8.00 -11.12
CA VAL A 93 -2.31 -6.91 -10.79
C VAL A 93 -2.73 -6.32 -9.45
N VAL A 94 -1.78 -6.10 -8.55
CA VAL A 94 -2.00 -5.30 -7.33
C VAL A 94 -1.24 -4.00 -7.46
N TRP A 95 -1.94 -2.87 -7.48
CA TRP A 95 -1.30 -1.56 -7.49
C TRP A 95 -1.26 -0.97 -6.08
N LEU A 96 -0.04 -0.82 -5.56
CA LEU A 96 0.23 -0.17 -4.28
C LEU A 96 0.49 1.33 -4.47
N GLN A 97 -0.11 2.11 -3.57
CA GLN A 97 -0.01 3.57 -3.50
C GLN A 97 0.57 3.93 -2.12
N ASP A 98 -0.23 4.56 -1.26
CA ASP A 98 0.21 5.03 0.07
C ASP A 98 0.28 3.91 1.13
N VAL A 99 -0.27 2.73 0.81
CA VAL A 99 -0.37 1.59 1.71
C VAL A 99 0.76 0.60 1.40
N LEU A 100 1.94 0.89 1.92
CA LEU A 100 3.17 0.10 1.72
C LEU A 100 3.41 -0.93 2.82
N ARG A 101 2.37 -1.74 3.13
CA ARG A 101 2.41 -2.76 4.18
C ARG A 101 1.83 -4.08 3.72
N LEU A 102 2.33 -5.17 4.29
CA LEU A 102 1.79 -6.53 4.06
C LEU A 102 0.67 -6.91 5.02
N HIS A 103 0.72 -6.39 6.25
CA HIS A 103 -0.29 -6.64 7.26
C HIS A 103 -1.51 -5.75 7.01
N ASP A 104 -2.70 -6.29 7.28
CA ASP A 104 -3.96 -5.54 7.16
C ASP A 104 -4.09 -4.76 5.84
N ASN A 105 -3.75 -5.45 4.75
CA ASN A 105 -3.79 -4.89 3.41
C ASN A 105 -4.83 -5.69 2.60
N PRO A 106 -6.07 -5.18 2.47
CA PRO A 106 -7.14 -5.91 1.81
C PRO A 106 -6.83 -6.18 0.33
N ALA A 107 -6.09 -5.31 -0.36
CA ALA A 107 -5.73 -5.54 -1.76
C ALA A 107 -4.78 -6.73 -1.93
N LEU A 108 -3.80 -6.87 -1.03
CA LEU A 108 -2.92 -8.04 -1.03
C LEU A 108 -3.65 -9.30 -0.58
N THR A 109 -4.48 -9.22 0.47
CA THR A 109 -5.26 -10.38 0.96
C THR A 109 -6.22 -10.88 -0.10
N PHE A 110 -6.98 -9.99 -0.75
CA PHE A 110 -7.88 -10.34 -1.84
C PHE A 110 -7.14 -11.03 -2.99
N ALA A 111 -6.01 -10.47 -3.43
CA ALA A 111 -5.22 -11.05 -4.49
C ALA A 111 -4.62 -12.42 -4.11
N ALA A 112 -4.23 -12.60 -2.85
CA ALA A 112 -3.68 -13.87 -2.36
C ALA A 112 -4.73 -15.00 -2.32
N GLU A 113 -6.00 -14.67 -2.10
CA GLU A 113 -7.09 -15.63 -2.01
C GLU A 113 -7.70 -15.98 -3.37
N ASP A 114 -7.75 -15.02 -4.30
CA ASP A 114 -8.53 -15.13 -5.54
C ASP A 114 -7.68 -15.47 -6.79
N ALA A 115 -6.38 -15.12 -6.80
CA ALA A 115 -5.52 -15.27 -7.98
C ALA A 115 -4.49 -16.40 -7.89
N SER A 116 -4.15 -17.00 -9.04
CA SER A 116 -3.08 -17.99 -9.14
C SER A 116 -1.70 -17.36 -9.29
N SER A 117 -1.62 -16.14 -9.82
CA SER A 117 -0.40 -15.38 -9.97
C SER A 117 -0.68 -13.89 -9.83
N VAL A 118 0.18 -13.18 -9.11
CA VAL A 118 -0.04 -11.78 -8.74
C VAL A 118 1.20 -10.96 -9.09
N LEU A 119 1.00 -9.92 -9.90
CA LEU A 119 2.00 -8.90 -10.15
C LEU A 119 1.75 -7.71 -9.22
N VAL A 120 2.59 -7.54 -8.19
CA VAL A 120 2.53 -6.38 -7.30
C VAL A 120 3.36 -5.25 -7.90
N ILE A 121 2.75 -4.09 -8.08
CA ILE A 121 3.39 -2.92 -8.69
C ILE A 121 3.28 -1.68 -7.80
N TYR A 122 4.31 -0.85 -7.87
CA TYR A 122 4.29 0.53 -7.38
C TYR A 122 4.71 1.45 -8.53
N ILE A 123 3.96 2.53 -8.72
CA ILE A 123 4.17 3.49 -9.81
C ILE A 123 4.58 4.84 -9.22
N PHE A 124 5.76 5.32 -9.60
CA PHE A 124 6.22 6.67 -9.34
C PHE A 124 5.51 7.64 -10.28
N ASP A 125 4.39 8.18 -9.83
CA ASP A 125 3.70 9.28 -10.51
C ASP A 125 4.28 10.61 -10.06
N ARG A 126 5.05 11.28 -10.94
CA ARG A 126 5.70 12.57 -10.66
C ARG A 126 4.71 13.69 -10.28
N ARG A 127 3.44 13.56 -10.67
CA ARG A 127 2.39 14.54 -10.32
C ARG A 127 2.07 14.53 -8.83
N ILE A 128 2.22 13.38 -8.17
CA ILE A 128 1.85 13.18 -6.75
C ILE A 128 3.08 13.00 -5.87
N THR A 129 3.99 12.12 -6.29
CA THR A 129 5.10 11.67 -5.44
C THR A 129 6.19 12.72 -5.25
N HIS A 130 6.15 13.82 -6.03
CA HIS A 130 7.04 14.99 -5.92
C HIS A 130 8.53 14.64 -5.77
N VAL A 131 8.95 13.50 -6.30
CA VAL A 131 10.27 12.88 -6.04
C VAL A 131 11.44 13.77 -6.48
N ASP A 132 11.17 14.72 -7.39
CA ASP A 132 12.15 15.65 -7.94
C ASP A 132 12.31 16.93 -7.11
N ARG A 133 11.50 17.16 -6.08
CA ARG A 133 11.59 18.35 -5.22
C ARG A 133 12.64 18.15 -4.14
N LYS A 134 13.62 19.05 -4.08
CA LYS A 134 14.72 19.01 -3.10
C LYS A 134 14.22 19.07 -1.65
N GLU A 135 13.11 19.77 -1.43
CA GLU A 135 12.44 19.91 -0.13
C GLU A 135 11.88 18.58 0.41
N ASP A 136 11.60 17.63 -0.48
CA ASP A 136 11.02 16.33 -0.15
C ASP A 136 12.08 15.22 -0.02
N ALA A 137 13.38 15.54 -0.04
CA ALA A 137 14.45 14.54 -0.05
C ALA A 137 14.38 13.53 1.11
N GLN A 138 13.94 13.96 2.30
CA GLN A 138 13.74 13.06 3.44
C GLN A 138 12.55 12.12 3.23
N LYS A 139 11.43 12.63 2.71
CA LYS A 139 10.25 11.82 2.38
C LYS A 139 10.56 10.81 1.29
N VAL A 140 11.30 11.24 0.25
CA VAL A 140 11.76 10.35 -0.82
C VAL A 140 12.65 9.25 -0.29
N ARG A 141 13.60 9.56 0.60
CA ARG A 141 14.43 8.52 1.24
C ARG A 141 13.58 7.52 2.02
N PHE A 142 12.67 8.02 2.87
CA PHE A 142 11.76 7.17 3.63
C PHE A 142 10.90 6.28 2.72
N LEU A 143 10.38 6.82 1.62
CA LEU A 143 9.63 6.07 0.63
C LEU A 143 10.47 4.96 0.01
N MET A 144 11.70 5.25 -0.42
CA MET A 144 12.59 4.25 -1.02
C MET A 144 12.97 3.15 -0.04
N ASP A 145 13.27 3.50 1.22
CA ASP A 145 13.57 2.53 2.27
C ASP A 145 12.33 1.64 2.56
N SER A 146 11.14 2.24 2.57
CA SER A 146 9.87 1.51 2.76
C SER A 146 9.57 0.55 1.61
N LEU A 147 9.81 0.97 0.36
CA LEU A 147 9.63 0.13 -0.83
C LEU A 147 10.64 -1.03 -0.84
N GLU A 148 11.87 -0.80 -0.41
CA GLU A 148 12.88 -1.86 -0.32
C GLU A 148 12.53 -2.89 0.75
N ASP A 149 12.10 -2.45 1.94
CA ASP A 149 11.64 -3.36 3.00
C ASP A 149 10.42 -4.19 2.56
N LEU A 150 9.44 -3.53 1.94
CA LEU A 150 8.26 -4.19 1.39
C LEU A 150 8.63 -5.23 0.33
N ARG A 151 9.52 -4.88 -0.59
CA ARG A 151 10.01 -5.80 -1.62
C ARG A 151 10.73 -7.00 -1.04
N CYS A 152 11.66 -6.79 -0.11
CA CYS A 152 12.36 -7.87 0.58
C CYS A 152 11.37 -8.78 1.33
N SER A 153 10.31 -8.20 1.92
CA SER A 153 9.26 -8.96 2.60
C SER A 153 8.37 -9.77 1.63
N LEU A 154 8.02 -9.23 0.46
CA LEU A 154 7.31 -9.96 -0.60
C LEU A 154 8.15 -11.12 -1.16
N ARG A 155 9.45 -10.90 -1.37
CA ARG A 155 10.38 -11.94 -1.84
C ARG A 155 10.50 -13.13 -0.90
N LYS A 156 10.49 -12.88 0.42
CA LYS A 156 10.45 -13.96 1.42
C LYS A 156 9.20 -14.84 1.30
N MET A 157 8.12 -14.34 0.71
CA MET A 157 6.87 -15.08 0.48
C MET A 157 6.74 -15.65 -0.94
N GLY A 158 7.78 -15.55 -1.78
CA GLY A 158 7.79 -16.09 -3.14
C GLY A 158 7.28 -15.13 -4.22
N SER A 159 7.11 -13.84 -3.91
CA SER A 159 6.67 -12.81 -4.84
C SER A 159 7.76 -11.76 -5.10
N ASP A 160 7.45 -10.65 -5.79
CA ASP A 160 8.33 -9.49 -5.92
C ASP A 160 7.50 -8.21 -6.07
N LEU A 161 8.15 -7.06 -5.91
CA LEU A 161 7.58 -5.73 -6.16
C LEU A 161 8.22 -5.14 -7.42
N ALA A 162 7.39 -4.82 -8.42
CA ALA A 162 7.83 -4.07 -9.59
C ALA A 162 7.69 -2.56 -9.35
N LEU A 163 8.77 -1.83 -9.59
CA LEU A 163 8.82 -0.38 -9.48
C LEU A 163 8.84 0.22 -10.89
N ILE A 164 7.91 1.13 -11.18
CA ILE A 164 7.72 1.71 -12.52
C ILE A 164 7.61 3.23 -12.41
N ASP A 165 8.15 3.98 -13.38
CA ASP A 165 7.99 5.45 -13.47
C ASP A 165 6.92 5.80 -14.52
N GLY A 166 6.01 6.71 -14.18
CA GLY A 166 5.06 7.29 -15.12
C GLY A 166 3.62 7.38 -14.62
N GLU A 167 2.68 7.48 -15.56
CA GLU A 167 1.26 7.72 -15.26
C GLU A 167 0.50 6.39 -15.08
N PRO A 168 -0.08 6.13 -13.89
CA PRO A 168 -0.75 4.86 -13.60
C PRO A 168 -1.92 4.58 -14.56
N GLU A 169 -2.72 5.58 -14.91
CA GLU A 169 -3.86 5.43 -15.83
C GLU A 169 -3.45 5.00 -17.24
N LYS A 170 -2.20 5.22 -17.65
CA LYS A 170 -1.67 4.80 -18.97
C LYS A 170 -0.91 3.48 -18.90
N ILE A 171 -0.24 3.22 -17.77
CA ILE A 171 0.66 2.09 -17.59
C ILE A 171 -0.11 0.84 -17.19
N ILE A 172 -1.01 0.95 -16.23
CA ILE A 172 -1.72 -0.21 -15.67
C ILE A 172 -2.52 -0.96 -16.75
N PRO A 173 -3.33 -0.30 -17.62
CA PRO A 173 -4.06 -1.02 -18.67
C PRO A 173 -3.13 -1.80 -19.62
N LYS A 174 -1.95 -1.24 -19.93
CA LYS A 174 -0.95 -1.92 -20.77
C LYS A 174 -0.37 -3.15 -20.09
N ILE A 175 -0.08 -3.05 -18.79
CA ILE A 175 0.40 -4.18 -17.99
C ILE A 175 -0.67 -5.27 -17.92
N CYS A 176 -1.90 -4.90 -17.56
CA CYS A 176 -3.01 -5.84 -17.48
C CYS A 176 -3.21 -6.58 -18.81
N LYS A 177 -3.20 -5.87 -19.95
CA LYS A 177 -3.29 -6.48 -21.28
C LYS A 177 -2.09 -7.37 -21.60
N GLY A 178 -0.88 -6.91 -21.28
CA GLY A 178 0.36 -7.64 -21.60
C GLY A 178 0.49 -8.96 -20.85
N ILE A 179 0.00 -9.03 -19.61
CA ILE A 179 0.03 -10.26 -18.81
C ILE A 179 -1.28 -11.05 -18.87
N GLY A 180 -2.32 -10.57 -19.56
CA GLY A 180 -3.64 -11.23 -19.54
C GLY A 180 -4.32 -11.18 -18.17
N ALA A 181 -4.17 -10.08 -17.43
CA ALA A 181 -4.74 -9.95 -16.09
C ALA A 181 -6.28 -9.95 -16.15
N ARG A 182 -6.88 -10.81 -15.31
CA ARG A 182 -8.33 -10.86 -15.09
C ARG A 182 -8.82 -9.66 -14.30
N ALA A 183 -8.01 -9.21 -13.34
CA ALA A 183 -8.41 -8.22 -12.36
C ALA A 183 -7.24 -7.32 -11.93
N LEU A 184 -7.61 -6.13 -11.46
CA LEU A 184 -6.76 -5.17 -10.79
C LEU A 184 -7.30 -4.95 -9.37
N ALA A 185 -6.45 -5.06 -8.36
CA ALA A 185 -6.80 -4.72 -6.97
C ALA A 185 -5.95 -3.56 -6.46
N PHE A 186 -6.58 -2.57 -5.85
CA PHE A 186 -5.89 -1.40 -5.32
C PHE A 186 -6.73 -0.68 -4.26
N HIS A 187 -6.09 0.22 -3.53
CA HIS A 187 -6.75 1.00 -2.49
C HIS A 187 -7.51 2.18 -3.07
N ARG A 188 -8.71 2.42 -2.57
CA ARG A 188 -9.53 3.56 -2.97
C ARG A 188 -8.90 4.88 -2.49
N ALA A 189 -8.78 5.82 -3.40
CA ALA A 189 -8.30 7.17 -3.14
C ALA A 189 -9.39 8.03 -2.49
N VAL A 190 -8.94 8.90 -1.59
CA VAL A 190 -9.78 9.91 -0.92
C VAL A 190 -9.36 11.34 -1.27
N THR A 191 -8.18 11.52 -1.87
CA THR A 191 -7.65 12.83 -2.24
C THR A 191 -8.12 13.21 -3.65
N LYS A 192 -8.35 14.49 -3.91
CA LYS A 192 -8.80 14.97 -5.24
C LYS A 192 -7.89 14.49 -6.39
N PRO A 193 -6.55 14.59 -6.30
CA PRO A 193 -5.68 14.09 -7.37
C PRO A 193 -5.79 12.58 -7.56
N GLY A 194 -5.85 11.81 -6.47
CA GLY A 194 -6.00 10.35 -6.53
C GLY A 194 -7.32 9.93 -7.16
N ILE A 195 -8.43 10.56 -6.77
CA ILE A 195 -9.76 10.29 -7.34
C ILE A 195 -9.79 10.54 -8.85
N GLU A 196 -9.19 11.62 -9.34
CA GLU A 196 -9.15 11.92 -10.78
C GLU A 196 -8.30 10.90 -11.56
N ILE A 197 -7.19 10.44 -10.98
CA ILE A 197 -6.39 9.36 -11.57
C ILE A 197 -7.17 8.06 -11.61
N GLU A 198 -7.84 7.69 -10.52
CA GLU A 198 -8.67 6.49 -10.47
C GLU A 198 -9.79 6.54 -11.49
N ARG A 199 -10.45 7.69 -11.64
CA ARG A 199 -11.50 7.88 -12.65
C ARG A 199 -10.96 7.60 -14.06
N ARG A 200 -9.83 8.21 -14.43
CA ARG A 200 -9.20 7.97 -15.74
C ARG A 200 -8.72 6.53 -15.92
N LEU A 201 -8.23 5.92 -14.85
CA LEU A 201 -7.81 4.52 -14.87
C LEU A 201 -9.01 3.60 -15.13
N MET A 202 -10.17 3.86 -14.51
CA MET A 202 -11.41 3.10 -14.78
C MET A 202 -11.81 3.23 -16.24
N ASP A 203 -11.87 4.45 -16.77
CA ASP A 203 -12.21 4.71 -18.18
C ASP A 203 -11.31 3.87 -19.13
N ASN A 204 -10.00 3.76 -18.82
CA ASN A 204 -9.06 3.01 -19.64
C ASN A 204 -9.06 1.47 -19.41
N LEU A 205 -9.67 0.99 -18.32
CA LEU A 205 -9.76 -0.44 -18.01
C LEU A 205 -11.01 -1.10 -18.60
N GLU A 206 -12.07 -0.32 -18.86
CA GLU A 206 -13.29 -0.81 -19.54
C GLU A 206 -12.95 -1.44 -20.90
N ASP A 207 -12.07 -0.80 -21.66
CA ASP A 207 -11.57 -1.31 -22.95
C ASP A 207 -10.75 -2.60 -22.85
N ALA A 208 -10.21 -2.90 -21.66
CA ALA A 208 -9.31 -4.02 -21.42
C ALA A 208 -10.03 -5.25 -20.83
N ASN A 209 -11.33 -5.15 -20.51
CA ASN A 209 -12.11 -6.20 -19.85
C ASN A 209 -11.46 -6.72 -18.55
N VAL A 210 -10.92 -5.81 -17.74
CA VAL A 210 -10.25 -6.10 -16.46
C VAL A 210 -11.15 -5.70 -15.30
N GLU A 211 -11.42 -6.63 -14.38
CA GLU A 211 -12.23 -6.34 -13.19
C GLU A 211 -11.47 -5.42 -12.20
N SER A 212 -12.06 -4.29 -11.84
CA SER A 212 -11.46 -3.33 -10.91
C SER A 212 -11.96 -3.52 -9.47
N ASN A 213 -11.06 -3.94 -8.57
CA ASN A 213 -11.33 -4.15 -7.15
C ASN A 213 -10.76 -2.99 -6.32
N ARG A 214 -11.63 -2.06 -5.95
CA ARG A 214 -11.30 -0.87 -5.12
C ARG A 214 -11.57 -1.17 -3.66
N LEU A 215 -10.52 -1.16 -2.84
CA LEU A 215 -10.60 -1.61 -1.45
C LEU A 215 -10.24 -0.51 -0.47
N TRP A 216 -10.95 -0.43 0.66
CA TRP A 216 -10.70 0.57 1.70
C TRP A 216 -9.76 0.05 2.78
N SER A 217 -8.72 0.83 3.12
CA SER A 217 -7.79 0.48 4.21
C SER A 217 -7.16 1.68 4.93
N SER A 218 -7.67 2.89 4.67
CA SER A 218 -7.07 4.15 5.14
C SER A 218 -7.55 4.59 6.53
N THR A 219 -8.71 4.10 6.99
CA THR A 219 -9.30 4.51 8.27
C THR A 219 -9.72 3.30 9.09
N MET A 220 -9.65 3.44 10.42
CA MET A 220 -10.05 2.41 11.38
C MET A 220 -11.54 2.07 11.27
N TYR A 221 -12.40 3.10 11.27
CA TYR A 221 -13.80 2.97 10.92
C TYR A 221 -13.98 3.25 9.44
N ARG A 222 -14.61 2.31 8.73
CA ARG A 222 -15.14 2.58 7.39
C ARG A 222 -16.43 3.35 7.55
N LEU A 223 -16.82 4.13 6.53
CA LEU A 223 -18.07 4.88 6.60
C LEU A 223 -19.28 3.97 6.86
N GLU A 224 -19.30 2.79 6.24
CA GLU A 224 -20.32 1.75 6.44
C GLU A 224 -20.35 1.15 7.86
N ASP A 225 -19.26 1.29 8.61
CA ASP A 225 -19.13 0.81 9.99
C ASP A 225 -19.41 1.90 11.02
N THR A 226 -19.84 3.09 10.59
CA THR A 226 -20.20 4.21 11.47
C THR A 226 -21.71 4.45 11.48
N PRO A 227 -22.27 5.09 12.53
CA PRO A 227 -23.68 5.51 12.55
C PRO A 227 -23.98 6.69 11.60
N PHE A 228 -23.01 7.15 10.81
CA PHE A 228 -23.11 8.34 9.99
C PHE A 228 -23.16 8.01 8.50
N ASN A 229 -23.63 8.97 7.71
CA ASN A 229 -23.36 9.06 6.28
C ASN A 229 -22.62 10.37 6.00
N LEU A 230 -22.11 10.56 4.77
CA LEU A 230 -21.32 11.75 4.40
C LEU A 230 -21.99 13.11 4.71
N ARG A 231 -23.32 13.16 4.84
CA ARG A 231 -24.07 14.39 5.14
C ARG A 231 -24.35 14.59 6.63
N THR A 232 -24.23 13.53 7.43
CA THR A 232 -24.57 13.53 8.86
C THR A 232 -23.36 13.35 9.76
N ILE A 233 -22.15 13.31 9.21
CA ILE A 233 -20.91 13.29 10.01
C ILE A 233 -20.85 14.58 10.85
N PRO A 234 -20.66 14.47 12.18
CA PRO A 234 -20.51 15.62 13.06
C PRO A 234 -19.32 16.50 12.65
N TRP A 235 -19.48 17.81 12.81
CA TRP A 235 -18.39 18.75 12.56
C TRP A 235 -17.40 18.77 13.73
N GLU A 236 -17.92 18.61 14.94
CA GLU A 236 -17.16 18.55 16.18
C GLU A 236 -16.61 17.13 16.41
N TYR A 237 -15.30 17.06 16.67
CA TYR A 237 -14.60 15.79 16.86
C TYR A 237 -15.12 15.01 18.07
N GLU A 238 -15.42 15.70 19.18
CA GLU A 238 -15.88 15.07 20.41
C GLU A 238 -17.23 14.37 20.22
N GLN A 239 -18.10 14.94 19.38
CA GLN A 239 -19.38 14.32 19.04
C GLN A 239 -19.16 13.09 18.14
N PHE A 240 -18.32 13.23 17.11
CA PHE A 240 -17.93 12.12 16.25
C PHE A 240 -17.36 10.95 17.07
N GLU A 241 -16.40 11.21 17.97
CA GLU A 241 -15.76 10.21 18.81
C GLU A 241 -16.77 9.51 19.73
N LYS A 242 -17.62 10.28 20.41
CA LYS A 242 -18.62 9.73 21.34
C LYS A 242 -19.59 8.79 20.63
N GLU A 243 -20.09 9.18 19.48
CA GLU A 243 -21.07 8.40 18.72
C GLU A 243 -20.44 7.19 18.04
N VAL A 244 -19.23 7.31 17.47
CA VAL A 244 -18.55 6.17 16.84
C VAL A 244 -18.10 5.12 17.86
N ASN A 245 -17.71 5.53 19.07
CA ASN A 245 -17.35 4.59 20.14
C ASN A 245 -18.58 3.85 20.71
N ARG A 246 -19.76 4.48 20.65
CA ARG A 246 -21.00 3.88 21.14
C ARG A 246 -21.62 2.93 20.12
N ASP A 247 -21.70 3.35 18.87
CA ASP A 247 -22.52 2.68 17.84
C ASP A 247 -21.70 2.17 16.64
N GLY A 248 -20.42 2.51 16.54
CA GLY A 248 -19.55 2.08 15.44
C GLY A 248 -19.06 0.65 15.60
N VAL A 249 -18.79 -0.01 14.48
CA VAL A 249 -18.26 -1.37 14.43
C VAL A 249 -16.77 -1.34 14.11
N LEU A 250 -15.94 -1.75 15.07
CA LEU A 250 -14.51 -1.91 14.82
C LEU A 250 -14.24 -3.30 14.24
N ARG A 251 -13.71 -3.35 13.01
CA ARG A 251 -13.32 -4.61 12.37
C ARG A 251 -12.00 -5.12 12.93
N GLU A 252 -11.88 -6.45 13.02
CA GLU A 252 -10.60 -7.08 13.32
C GLU A 252 -9.63 -6.94 12.14
N SER A 253 -8.33 -6.90 12.47
CA SER A 253 -7.27 -6.90 11.46
C SER A 253 -7.33 -8.16 10.61
N LEU A 254 -7.04 -8.02 9.31
CA LEU A 254 -6.95 -9.17 8.41
C LEU A 254 -5.84 -10.15 8.85
N PRO A 255 -6.00 -11.45 8.57
CA PRO A 255 -5.01 -12.46 8.90
C PRO A 255 -3.67 -12.18 8.20
N LYS A 256 -2.57 -12.49 8.89
CA LYS A 256 -1.23 -12.28 8.35
C LYS A 256 -0.95 -13.24 7.19
N LEU A 257 -0.54 -12.69 6.06
CA LEU A 257 -0.08 -13.46 4.91
C LEU A 257 1.20 -14.22 5.24
N THR A 258 1.20 -15.53 5.04
CA THR A 258 2.36 -16.42 5.23
C THR A 258 2.95 -16.90 3.91
N LYS A 259 2.14 -16.94 2.86
CA LYS A 259 2.50 -17.27 1.49
C LYS A 259 1.81 -16.28 0.56
N PHE A 260 2.40 -16.02 -0.60
CA PHE A 260 1.82 -15.15 -1.61
C PHE A 260 1.94 -15.78 -2.99
N PRO A 261 0.97 -15.60 -3.90
CA PRO A 261 1.08 -16.11 -5.25
C PRO A 261 2.34 -15.60 -5.95
N PRO A 262 2.99 -16.43 -6.79
CA PRO A 262 4.16 -16.00 -7.53
C PRO A 262 3.79 -14.95 -8.59
N PRO A 263 4.76 -14.18 -9.09
CA PRO A 263 4.52 -13.28 -10.21
C PRO A 263 4.19 -14.09 -11.48
N PRO A 264 3.39 -13.51 -12.40
CA PRO A 264 3.14 -14.12 -13.71
C PRO A 264 4.44 -14.33 -14.49
N ARG A 265 4.51 -15.43 -15.25
CA ARG A 265 5.66 -15.79 -16.09
C ARG A 265 5.66 -15.04 -17.42
#